data_AF-A0A271J649-F1
#
_entry.id   AF-A0A271J649-F1
#
_cell.length_a   1.000
_cell.length_b   1.000
_cell.length_c   1.000
_cell.angle_alpha   90.00
_cell.angle_beta   90.00
_cell.angle_gamma   90.00
#
_symmetry.space_group_name_H-M   'P 1'
#
loop_
_entity.id
_entity.type
_entity.pdbx_description
1 polymer ?
#
loop_
_entity_poly.entity_id
_entity_poly.type
_entity_poly.pdbx_seq_one_letter_code
_entity_poly.pdbx_strand_id
1 'polypeptide(L)'
;MIEVDTHVARRVRLAAPVDAAWALLKDVPRWGALYPHVASVEPYGEGAYLWRMDPLGPPGGRVSVVYACRYEADEASHTLRWTPIPGVGNAAFDGACSVEPDGEAATVGTLRMDARLRIPAPSFLGAVVRPAVSIEMERLTDTFAERLSHALDA
;
A
#
# COMPACT_ATOMS: atom_id res chain seq x y z
N MET A 1 19.48 10.12 -10.52
CA MET A 1 18.47 9.17 -10.03
C MET A 1 18.89 8.71 -8.66
N ILE A 2 17.96 8.70 -7.72
CA ILE A 2 18.19 8.20 -6.35
C ILE A 2 17.28 7.00 -6.18
N GLU A 3 17.86 5.87 -5.77
CA GLU A 3 17.10 4.69 -5.37
C GLU A 3 16.82 4.78 -3.88
N VAL A 4 15.57 4.56 -3.46
CA VAL A 4 15.16 4.59 -2.06
C VAL A 4 14.48 3.27 -1.74
N ASP A 5 15.03 2.55 -0.77
CA ASP A 5 14.41 1.39 -0.14
C ASP A 5 13.81 1.86 1.19
N THR A 6 12.54 1.53 1.42
CA THR A 6 11.84 1.90 2.64
C THR A 6 10.87 0.80 3.04
N HIS A 7 10.62 0.71 4.33
CA HIS A 7 9.79 -0.29 4.95
C HIS A 7 8.88 0.38 5.97
N VAL A 8 7.63 -0.04 6.02
CA VAL A 8 6.68 0.40 7.03
C VAL A 8 5.80 -0.77 7.45
N ALA A 9 5.57 -0.88 8.76
CA ALA A 9 4.65 -1.84 9.33
C ALA A 9 3.68 -1.15 10.28
N ARG A 10 2.41 -1.54 10.25
CA ARG A 10 1.35 -1.01 11.12
C ARG A 10 0.47 -2.14 11.63
N ARG A 11 -0.12 -1.91 12.80
CA ARG A 11 -1.18 -2.72 13.37
C ARG A 11 -2.42 -1.82 13.48
N VAL A 12 -3.55 -2.32 13.03
CA VAL A 12 -4.82 -1.57 12.98
C VAL A 12 -5.89 -2.39 13.66
N ARG A 13 -6.77 -1.76 14.44
CA ARG A 13 -7.97 -2.40 14.97
C ARG A 13 -9.14 -2.03 14.08
N LEU A 14 -9.91 -3.02 13.67
CA LEU A 14 -11.14 -2.88 12.90
C LEU A 14 -12.32 -3.23 13.82
N ALA A 15 -13.34 -2.37 13.86
CA ALA A 15 -14.57 -2.62 14.60
C ALA A 15 -15.54 -3.52 13.80
N ALA A 16 -15.03 -4.66 13.32
CA ALA A 16 -15.79 -5.62 12.52
C ALA A 16 -15.33 -7.06 12.82
N PRO A 17 -16.21 -8.06 12.61
CA PRO A 17 -15.84 -9.47 12.66
C PRO A 17 -14.77 -9.83 11.62
N VAL A 18 -13.98 -10.86 11.91
CA VAL A 18 -12.83 -11.27 11.07
C VAL A 18 -13.25 -11.60 9.63
N ASP A 19 -14.42 -12.18 9.42
CA ASP A 19 -14.93 -12.52 8.09
C ASP A 19 -15.17 -11.27 7.23
N ALA A 20 -15.69 -10.19 7.83
CA ALA A 20 -15.90 -8.92 7.14
C ALA A 20 -14.57 -8.22 6.84
N ALA A 21 -13.63 -8.25 7.79
CA ALA A 21 -12.28 -7.73 7.58
C ALA A 21 -11.53 -8.51 6.50
N TRP A 22 -11.66 -9.84 6.47
CA TRP A 22 -11.06 -10.68 5.46
C TRP A 22 -11.67 -10.46 4.07
N ALA A 23 -13.00 -10.32 3.99
CA ALA A 23 -13.67 -9.94 2.75
C ALA A 23 -13.20 -8.58 2.24
N LEU A 24 -12.99 -7.60 3.14
CA LEU A 24 -12.39 -6.32 2.78
C LEU A 24 -10.98 -6.52 2.22
N LEU A 25 -10.10 -7.27 2.89
CA LEU A 25 -8.72 -7.48 2.40
C LEU A 25 -8.67 -8.10 1.00
N LYS A 26 -9.56 -9.03 0.68
CA LYS A 26 -9.64 -9.64 -0.66
C LYS A 26 -10.07 -8.65 -1.75
N ASP A 27 -10.77 -7.59 -1.40
CA ASP A 27 -11.17 -6.52 -2.31
C ASP A 27 -10.09 -5.43 -2.38
N VAL A 28 -8.99 -5.75 -3.09
CA VAL A 28 -7.83 -4.86 -3.27
C VAL A 28 -8.19 -3.45 -3.75
N PRO A 29 -9.05 -3.28 -4.78
CA PRO A 29 -9.45 -1.95 -5.21
C PRO A 29 -10.16 -1.14 -4.11
N ARG A 30 -11.04 -1.78 -3.32
CA ARG A 30 -11.81 -1.09 -2.28
C ARG A 30 -10.93 -0.51 -1.19
N TRP A 31 -10.04 -1.32 -0.58
CA TRP A 31 -9.16 -0.77 0.44
C TRP A 31 -8.01 0.04 -0.16
N GLY A 32 -7.56 -0.29 -1.37
CA GLY A 32 -6.49 0.45 -2.03
C GLY A 32 -6.85 1.91 -2.31
N ALA A 33 -8.13 2.19 -2.60
CA ALA A 33 -8.64 3.55 -2.75
C ALA A 33 -8.58 4.39 -1.46
N LEU A 34 -8.45 3.77 -0.29
CA LEU A 34 -8.27 4.48 0.98
C LEU A 34 -6.85 5.02 1.15
N TYR A 35 -5.86 4.44 0.46
CA TYR A 35 -4.48 4.92 0.54
C TYR A 35 -4.38 6.33 -0.08
N PRO A 36 -3.80 7.32 0.62
CA PRO A 36 -3.84 8.69 0.13
C PRO A 36 -3.08 8.84 -1.19
N HIS A 37 -3.58 9.73 -2.05
CA HIS A 37 -3.00 10.00 -3.37
C HIS A 37 -3.02 8.83 -4.34
N VAL A 38 -3.83 7.79 -4.09
CA VAL A 38 -4.13 6.80 -5.12
C VAL A 38 -5.14 7.38 -6.11
N ALA A 39 -4.73 7.46 -7.38
CA ALA A 39 -5.62 7.85 -8.46
C ALA A 39 -6.49 6.68 -8.94
N SER A 40 -5.90 5.48 -9.03
CA SER A 40 -6.63 4.27 -9.46
C SER A 40 -5.93 2.99 -8.99
N VAL A 41 -6.74 1.97 -8.70
CA VAL A 41 -6.31 0.56 -8.56
C VAL A 41 -7.14 -0.26 -9.53
N GLU A 42 -6.51 -0.72 -10.61
CA GLU A 42 -7.20 -1.39 -11.71
C GLU A 42 -6.73 -2.83 -11.87
N PRO A 43 -7.60 -3.77 -12.28
CA PRO A 43 -7.18 -5.12 -12.63
C PRO A 43 -6.10 -5.09 -13.74
N TYR A 44 -5.03 -5.87 -13.56
CA TYR A 44 -3.88 -5.96 -14.48
C TYR A 44 -3.62 -7.40 -14.95
N GLY A 45 -4.48 -8.33 -14.57
CA GLY A 45 -4.35 -9.76 -14.86
C GLY A 45 -4.90 -10.58 -13.69
N GLU A 46 -4.74 -11.89 -13.78
CA GLU A 46 -5.19 -12.80 -12.72
C GLU A 46 -4.46 -12.52 -11.40
N GLY A 47 -5.23 -12.12 -10.38
CA GLY A 47 -4.71 -11.75 -9.06
C GLY A 47 -3.78 -10.53 -9.07
N ALA A 48 -3.75 -9.74 -10.14
CA ALA A 48 -2.82 -8.63 -10.29
C ALA A 48 -3.56 -7.29 -10.41
N TYR A 49 -3.01 -6.26 -9.78
CA TYR A 49 -3.55 -4.91 -9.83
C TYR A 49 -2.47 -3.90 -10.20
N LEU A 50 -2.84 -2.94 -11.05
CA LEU A 50 -2.04 -1.79 -11.44
C LEU A 50 -2.46 -0.59 -10.59
N TRP A 51 -1.49 -0.07 -9.86
CA TRP A 51 -1.64 1.11 -9.02
C TRP A 51 -1.11 2.33 -9.76
N ARG A 52 -1.89 3.39 -9.74
CA ARG A 52 -1.46 4.72 -10.18
C ARG A 52 -1.68 5.71 -9.06
N MET A 53 -0.63 6.42 -8.71
CA MET A 53 -0.69 7.53 -7.76
C MET A 53 -1.00 8.83 -8.50
N ASP A 54 -1.56 9.80 -7.79
CA ASP A 54 -1.74 11.16 -8.28
C ASP A 54 -0.39 11.71 -8.78
N PRO A 55 -0.40 12.47 -9.89
CA PRO A 55 0.82 13.06 -10.42
C PRO A 55 1.43 14.06 -9.43
N LEU A 56 2.71 13.88 -9.09
CA LEU A 56 3.47 14.78 -8.23
C LEU A 56 4.31 15.75 -9.07
N GLY A 57 4.44 17.00 -8.60
CA GLY A 57 5.33 18.00 -9.19
C GLY A 57 4.63 19.18 -9.90
N PRO A 58 5.42 20.14 -10.41
CA PRO A 58 4.89 21.36 -11.01
C PRO A 58 4.18 21.09 -12.35
N PRO A 59 3.26 21.98 -12.80
CA PRO A 59 2.66 21.90 -14.13
C PRO A 59 3.75 21.83 -15.21
N GLY A 60 3.61 20.89 -16.17
CA GLY A 60 4.58 20.67 -17.26
C GLY A 60 5.71 19.68 -16.97
N GLY A 61 5.83 19.17 -15.73
CA GLY A 61 6.84 18.18 -15.34
C GLY A 61 6.37 17.17 -14.31
N ARG A 62 5.05 16.89 -14.28
CA ARG A 62 4.45 15.99 -13.29
C ARG A 62 4.88 14.55 -13.52
N VAL A 63 5.26 13.86 -12.45
CA VAL A 63 5.61 12.44 -12.43
C VAL A 63 4.59 11.70 -11.59
N SER A 64 3.95 10.68 -12.16
CA SER A 64 3.09 9.75 -11.41
C SER A 64 3.89 8.50 -11.05
N VAL A 65 3.65 7.98 -9.86
CA VAL A 65 4.16 6.68 -9.45
C VAL A 65 3.19 5.62 -9.98
N VAL A 66 3.72 4.68 -10.76
CA VAL A 66 2.98 3.57 -11.34
C VAL A 66 3.71 2.28 -11.00
N TYR A 67 2.96 1.27 -10.58
CA TYR A 67 3.50 -0.06 -10.29
C TYR A 67 2.39 -1.10 -10.38
N ALA A 68 2.74 -2.36 -10.61
CA ALA A 68 1.80 -3.46 -10.50
C ALA A 68 2.26 -4.50 -9.48
N CYS A 69 1.30 -5.10 -8.81
CA CYS A 69 1.53 -6.15 -7.83
C CYS A 69 0.61 -7.34 -8.09
N ARG A 70 1.12 -8.55 -7.87
CA ARG A 70 0.34 -9.79 -7.81
C ARG A 70 0.02 -10.10 -6.36
N TYR A 71 -1.21 -10.45 -6.09
CA TYR A 71 -1.76 -10.72 -4.77
C TYR A 71 -2.11 -12.20 -4.62
N GLU A 72 -1.75 -12.77 -3.48
CA GLU A 72 -2.00 -14.15 -3.11
C GLU A 72 -2.68 -14.18 -1.74
N ALA A 73 -3.89 -14.72 -1.71
CA ALA A 73 -4.68 -14.86 -0.50
C ALA A 73 -4.50 -16.27 0.09
N ASP A 74 -4.05 -16.35 1.33
CA ASP A 74 -4.03 -17.57 2.13
C ASP A 74 -5.25 -17.56 3.06
N GLU A 75 -6.25 -18.35 2.69
CA GLU A 75 -7.50 -18.50 3.42
C GLU A 75 -7.29 -19.16 4.79
N ALA A 76 -6.25 -19.99 4.97
CA ALA A 76 -6.01 -20.69 6.24
C ALA A 76 -5.45 -19.76 7.32
N SER A 77 -4.66 -18.76 6.92
CA SER A 77 -4.01 -17.81 7.83
C SER A 77 -4.59 -16.40 7.75
N HIS A 78 -5.66 -16.19 6.97
CA HIS A 78 -6.22 -14.88 6.62
C HIS A 78 -5.15 -13.85 6.27
N THR A 79 -4.17 -14.28 5.47
CA THR A 79 -3.04 -13.45 5.06
C THR A 79 -3.12 -13.19 3.57
N LEU A 80 -3.06 -11.92 3.19
CA LEU A 80 -2.92 -11.48 1.81
C LEU A 80 -1.49 -10.99 1.60
N ARG A 81 -0.75 -11.60 0.67
CA ARG A 81 0.61 -11.20 0.30
C ARG A 81 0.61 -10.60 -1.08
N TRP A 82 1.51 -9.66 -1.34
CA TRP A 82 1.73 -9.19 -2.70
C TRP A 82 3.19 -9.01 -3.05
N THR A 83 3.48 -9.29 -4.31
CA THR A 83 4.83 -9.19 -4.90
C THR A 83 4.81 -8.28 -6.13
N PRO A 84 5.89 -7.51 -6.37
CA PRO A 84 5.96 -6.59 -7.49
C PRO A 84 6.05 -7.36 -8.81
N ILE A 85 5.34 -6.89 -9.84
CA ILE A 85 5.47 -7.41 -11.21
C ILE A 85 6.63 -6.67 -11.89
N PRO A 86 7.74 -7.36 -12.24
CA PRO A 86 8.90 -6.71 -12.85
C PRO A 86 8.56 -6.05 -14.18
N GLY A 87 9.20 -4.91 -14.47
CA GLY A 87 9.04 -4.19 -15.74
C GLY A 87 7.79 -3.31 -15.84
N VAL A 88 6.97 -3.21 -14.79
CA VAL A 88 5.78 -2.35 -14.78
C VAL A 88 6.04 -1.08 -13.97
N GLY A 89 6.03 0.07 -14.66
CA GLY A 89 6.09 1.39 -14.03
C GLY A 89 7.48 1.77 -13.48
N ASN A 90 7.51 2.59 -12.43
CA ASN A 90 8.71 3.22 -11.88
C ASN A 90 8.94 2.94 -10.37
N ALA A 91 8.13 2.06 -9.79
CA ALA A 91 8.23 1.63 -8.40
C ALA A 91 7.98 0.13 -8.27
N ALA A 92 8.50 -0.47 -7.21
CA ALA A 92 8.22 -1.85 -6.84
C ALA A 92 7.77 -1.89 -5.38
N PHE A 93 6.63 -2.52 -5.13
CA PHE A 93 6.07 -2.73 -3.81
C PHE A 93 5.94 -4.22 -3.51
N ASP A 94 6.44 -4.63 -2.36
CA ASP A 94 6.23 -5.94 -1.74
C ASP A 94 5.49 -5.72 -0.43
N GLY A 95 4.75 -6.71 0.03
CA GLY A 95 4.11 -6.57 1.33
C GLY A 95 3.21 -7.72 1.70
N ALA A 96 2.59 -7.57 2.86
CA ALA A 96 1.57 -8.48 3.34
C ALA A 96 0.65 -7.77 4.32
N CYS A 97 -0.61 -8.20 4.37
CA CYS A 97 -1.49 -7.92 5.47
C CYS A 97 -2.13 -9.21 5.98
N SER A 98 -2.46 -9.25 7.26
CA SER A 98 -3.19 -10.36 7.86
C SER A 98 -4.24 -9.83 8.82
N VAL A 99 -5.26 -10.63 9.09
CA VAL A 99 -6.30 -10.31 10.08
C VAL A 99 -6.49 -11.45 11.06
N GLU A 100 -6.61 -11.11 12.33
CA GLU A 100 -6.85 -12.05 13.42
C GLU A 100 -8.05 -11.57 14.26
N PRO A 101 -8.91 -12.47 14.73
CA PRO A 101 -10.05 -12.10 15.57
C PRO A 101 -9.58 -11.51 16.91
N ASP A 102 -10.30 -10.51 17.40
CA ASP A 102 -10.10 -9.88 18.70
C ASP A 102 -11.46 -9.72 19.41
N GLY A 103 -11.99 -10.87 19.81
CA GLY A 103 -13.39 -11.02 20.24
C GLY A 103 -14.33 -11.24 19.06
N GLU A 104 -15.65 -11.18 19.33
CA GLU A 104 -16.67 -11.50 18.33
C GLU A 104 -16.89 -10.38 17.29
N ALA A 105 -16.72 -9.12 17.70
CA ALA A 105 -17.07 -7.94 16.90
C ALA A 105 -15.87 -7.07 16.52
N ALA A 106 -14.65 -7.55 16.75
CA ALA A 106 -13.45 -6.79 16.40
C ALA A 106 -12.36 -7.71 15.83
N THR A 107 -11.48 -7.07 15.06
CA THR A 107 -10.39 -7.72 14.34
C THR A 107 -9.13 -6.88 14.48
N VAL A 108 -7.99 -7.54 14.59
CA VAL A 108 -6.70 -6.88 14.49
C VAL A 108 -6.06 -7.21 13.14
N GLY A 109 -5.80 -6.16 12.37
CA GLY A 109 -5.06 -6.22 11.13
C GLY A 109 -3.57 -5.92 11.35
N THR A 110 -2.71 -6.62 10.62
CA THR A 110 -1.32 -6.20 10.40
C THR A 110 -1.13 -5.77 8.95
N LEU A 111 -0.27 -4.78 8.74
CA LEU A 111 0.11 -4.29 7.42
C LEU A 111 1.63 -4.16 7.39
N ARG A 112 2.25 -4.71 6.35
CA ARG A 112 3.66 -4.54 6.01
C ARG A 112 3.75 -4.09 4.56
N MET A 113 4.51 -3.03 4.32
CA MET A 113 4.84 -2.55 2.98
C MET A 113 6.34 -2.28 2.87
N ASP A 114 6.94 -2.85 1.84
CA ASP A 114 8.33 -2.63 1.44
C ASP A 114 8.32 -2.00 0.04
N ALA A 115 8.90 -0.82 -0.08
CA ALA A 115 8.92 -0.07 -1.33
C ALA A 115 10.33 0.18 -1.81
N ARG A 116 10.52 0.01 -3.12
CA ARG A 116 11.73 0.40 -3.85
C ARG A 116 11.35 1.43 -4.91
N LEU A 117 11.82 2.66 -4.71
CA LEU A 117 11.45 3.82 -5.51
C LEU A 117 12.65 4.36 -6.29
N ARG A 118 12.45 4.70 -7.56
CA ARG A 118 13.44 5.37 -8.40
C ARG A 118 13.07 6.84 -8.57
N ILE A 119 13.67 7.71 -7.77
CA ILE A 119 13.35 9.14 -7.74
C ILE A 119 14.18 9.90 -8.78
N PRO A 120 13.56 10.70 -9.67
CA PRO A 120 14.25 11.50 -10.67
C PRO A 120 14.85 12.77 -10.03
N ALA A 121 15.91 12.60 -9.26
CA ALA A 121 16.65 13.69 -8.62
C ALA A 121 18.19 13.50 -8.78
N PRO A 122 18.98 14.59 -8.68
CA PRO A 122 20.44 14.52 -8.67
C PRO A 122 20.96 13.68 -7.48
N SER A 123 21.92 12.78 -7.74
CA SER A 123 22.41 11.82 -6.74
C SER A 123 23.01 12.45 -5.48
N PHE A 124 23.63 13.62 -5.60
CA PHE A 124 24.22 14.34 -4.46
C PHE A 124 23.20 14.81 -3.42
N LEU A 125 21.90 14.85 -3.77
CA LEU A 125 20.81 15.14 -2.83
C LEU A 125 20.35 13.91 -2.02
N GLY A 126 20.97 12.74 -2.23
CA GLY A 126 20.57 11.46 -1.62
C GLY A 126 20.38 11.51 -0.10
N ALA A 127 21.23 12.24 0.62
CA ALA A 127 21.18 12.34 2.07
C ALA A 127 19.93 13.05 2.61
N VAL A 128 19.29 13.90 1.80
CA VAL A 128 18.06 14.62 2.16
C VAL A 128 16.83 13.90 1.59
N VAL A 129 16.93 13.40 0.36
CA VAL A 129 15.81 12.76 -0.34
C VAL A 129 15.42 11.43 0.30
N ARG A 130 16.38 10.57 0.68
CA ARG A 130 16.06 9.25 1.25
C ARG A 130 15.25 9.38 2.56
N PRO A 131 15.67 10.17 3.57
CA PRO A 131 14.87 10.34 4.79
C PRO A 131 13.50 10.98 4.53
N ALA A 132 13.43 11.98 3.65
CA ALA A 132 12.16 12.66 3.34
C ALA A 132 11.13 11.68 2.75
N VAL A 133 11.56 10.78 1.87
CA VAL A 133 10.68 9.75 1.29
C VAL A 133 10.21 8.75 2.35
N SER A 134 11.10 8.29 3.24
CA SER A 134 10.70 7.40 4.35
C SER A 134 9.67 8.05 5.27
N ILE A 135 9.90 9.31 5.68
CA ILE A 135 8.97 10.08 6.53
C ILE A 135 7.60 10.22 5.85
N GLU A 136 7.58 10.57 4.56
CA GLU A 136 6.33 10.72 3.84
C GLU A 136 5.59 9.38 3.70
N MET A 137 6.30 8.28 3.43
CA MET A 137 5.68 6.96 3.35
C MET A 137 5.09 6.52 4.70
N GLU A 138 5.76 6.81 5.82
CA GLU A 138 5.21 6.59 7.16
C GLU A 138 3.92 7.39 7.36
N ARG A 139 3.94 8.69 7.05
CA ARG A 139 2.78 9.59 7.20
C ARG A 139 1.57 9.12 6.36
N LEU A 140 1.80 8.75 5.10
CA LEU A 140 0.75 8.24 4.21
C LEU A 140 0.17 6.92 4.74
N THR A 141 1.04 6.04 5.26
CA THR A 141 0.61 4.76 5.83
C THR A 141 -0.14 4.94 7.14
N ASP A 142 0.20 5.93 7.97
CA ASP A 142 -0.56 6.29 9.17
C ASP A 142 -1.97 6.75 8.81
N THR A 143 -2.08 7.65 7.83
CA THR A 143 -3.39 8.12 7.34
C THR A 143 -4.20 6.96 6.74
N PHE A 144 -3.55 6.05 6.02
CA PHE A 144 -4.19 4.87 5.47
C PHE A 144 -4.69 3.93 6.57
N ALA A 145 -3.89 3.68 7.62
CA ALA A 145 -4.28 2.87 8.77
C ALA A 145 -5.50 3.44 9.51
N GLU A 146 -5.56 4.77 9.68
CA GLU A 146 -6.72 5.46 10.25
C GLU A 146 -7.96 5.33 9.36
N ARG A 147 -7.84 5.53 8.05
CA ARG A 147 -8.97 5.32 7.12
C ARG A 147 -9.45 3.86 7.12
N LEU A 148 -8.52 2.90 7.21
CA LEU A 148 -8.84 1.48 7.32
C LEU A 148 -9.63 1.18 8.59
N SER A 149 -9.28 1.76 9.75
CA SER A 149 -10.01 1.49 11.00
C SER A 149 -11.48 1.88 10.93
N HIS A 150 -11.84 2.79 10.01
CA HIS A 150 -13.20 3.25 9.77
C HIS A 150 -13.85 2.67 8.50
N ALA A 151 -13.16 1.81 7.75
CA ALA A 151 -13.63 1.34 6.42
C ALA A 151 -14.86 0.43 6.47
N LEU A 152 -15.17 -0.10 7.65
CA LEU A 152 -16.30 -1.00 7.92
C LEU A 152 -17.29 -0.39 8.93
N ASP A 153 -17.11 0.88 9.30
CA ASP A 153 -18.08 1.60 10.12
C ASP A 153 -19.38 1.78 9.31
N ALA A 154 -20.52 1.66 10.00
CA ALA A 154 -21.86 1.75 9.41
C ALA A 154 -22.31 3.20 9.15
#